data_AF-A0A9E2ILC2-F1
#
_entry.id   AF-A0A9E2ILC2-F1
#
_cell.length_a   1.000
_cell.length_b   1.000
_cell.length_c   1.000
_cell.angle_alpha   90.00
_cell.angle_beta   90.00
_cell.angle_gamma   90.00
#
_symmetry.space_group_name_H-M   'P 1'
#
loop_
_entity.id
_entity.type
_entity.pdbx_description
1 polymer ?
#
loop_
_entity_poly.entity_id
_entity_poly.type
_entity_poly.pdbx_seq_one_letter_code
_entity_poly.pdbx_strand_id
1 'polypeptide(L)'
;MDMGVSPVPAQNLSIITAQKYVDEWVTMGVSGIFWDDAGFDFQVTRDRQNILVNYSHSKGLSVMLNAWNSNDVLVGSPPIPYTSNDYCLIESWMISQRVTGEIYEDIYEDLNQWHARANEYFNKSKTLGVKLAAISSGSNTSNPFQYIWWGATMYGINVFGYTNRQYSASGTEANILRKLVDPQPNSFGRSFLDDQIIQVSPKQYKRQTDKGTIYVEESGERKGYFKTETITSYTENDFIIWKCEYLNNGHCPSPDSTKQSDFNHDGTVDLIDFETWRANSPL
;
A
#
# COMPACT_ATOMS: atom_id res chain seq x y z
N MET A 1 9.22 -0.04 22.19
CA MET A 1 10.26 -0.60 23.08
C MET A 1 11.31 -1.23 22.21
N ASP A 2 12.59 -1.11 22.54
CA ASP A 2 13.64 -1.63 21.65
C ASP A 2 13.82 -3.12 21.90
N MET A 3 13.76 -3.89 20.83
CA MET A 3 14.17 -5.28 20.84
C MET A 3 15.69 -5.40 20.78
N GLY A 4 16.37 -4.43 20.17
CA GLY A 4 17.83 -4.38 20.00
C GLY A 4 18.65 -4.54 21.30
N VAL A 5 19.83 -5.15 21.17
CA VAL A 5 20.83 -5.31 22.24
C VAL A 5 22.18 -4.70 21.91
N SER A 6 22.30 -4.05 20.75
CA SER A 6 23.48 -3.28 20.39
C SER A 6 23.63 -2.05 21.30
N PRO A 7 24.84 -1.73 21.79
CA PRO A 7 25.07 -0.53 22.59
C PRO A 7 24.90 0.72 21.72
N VAL A 8 23.76 1.41 21.90
CA VAL A 8 23.32 2.63 21.21
C VAL A 8 22.93 2.42 19.74
N PRO A 9 21.74 2.90 19.31
CA PRO A 9 20.73 3.60 20.09
C PRO A 9 19.87 2.69 21.00
N ALA A 10 19.98 1.36 20.88
CA ALA A 10 19.05 0.45 21.55
C ALA A 10 19.18 0.43 23.08
N GLN A 11 18.03 0.25 23.77
CA GLN A 11 17.92 0.12 25.23
C GLN A 11 18.68 -1.06 25.85
N ASN A 12 19.04 -2.07 25.05
CA ASN A 12 19.74 -3.28 25.50
C ASN A 12 19.06 -4.00 26.69
N LEU A 13 17.75 -4.22 26.56
CA LEU A 13 16.96 -4.88 27.60
C LEU A 13 17.26 -6.38 27.65
N SER A 14 17.45 -6.92 28.85
CA SER A 14 17.38 -8.37 29.05
C SER A 14 15.98 -8.90 28.66
N ILE A 15 15.87 -10.18 28.30
CA ILE A 15 14.56 -10.81 28.02
C ILE A 15 13.59 -10.60 29.19
N ILE A 16 14.05 -10.82 30.43
CA ILE A 16 13.23 -10.70 31.63
C ILE A 16 12.74 -9.25 31.80
N THR A 17 13.61 -8.26 31.57
CA THR A 17 13.23 -6.84 31.66
C THR A 17 12.21 -6.48 30.57
N ALA A 18 12.42 -6.93 29.34
CA ALA A 18 11.48 -6.68 28.24
C ALA A 18 10.11 -7.31 28.52
N GLN A 19 10.06 -8.53 29.05
CA GLN A 19 8.83 -9.20 29.49
C GLN A 19 8.12 -8.45 30.62
N LYS A 20 8.88 -7.95 31.60
CA LYS A 20 8.31 -7.10 32.67
C LYS A 20 7.66 -5.84 32.10
N TYR A 21 8.29 -5.17 31.13
CA TYR A 21 7.68 -4.00 30.50
C TYR A 21 6.43 -4.35 29.71
N VAL A 22 6.39 -5.52 29.06
CA VAL A 22 5.15 -6.02 28.45
C VAL A 22 4.04 -6.14 29.51
N ASP A 23 4.32 -6.70 30.68
CA ASP A 23 3.32 -6.79 31.77
C ASP A 23 2.84 -5.42 32.27
N GLU A 24 3.73 -4.44 32.34
CA GLU A 24 3.38 -3.06 32.69
C GLU A 24 2.47 -2.44 31.62
N TRP A 25 2.76 -2.65 30.33
CA TRP A 25 1.89 -2.22 29.23
C TRP A 25 0.53 -2.92 29.24
N VAL A 26 0.47 -4.22 29.54
CA VAL A 26 -0.79 -4.96 29.73
C VAL A 26 -1.62 -4.30 30.84
N THR A 27 -0.98 -3.93 31.95
CA THR A 27 -1.66 -3.27 33.09
C THR A 27 -2.24 -1.92 32.70
N MET A 28 -1.64 -1.21 31.74
CA MET A 28 -2.17 0.03 31.17
C MET A 28 -3.34 -0.18 30.19
N GLY A 29 -3.63 -1.44 29.81
CA GLY A 29 -4.73 -1.78 28.92
C GLY A 29 -4.45 -1.56 27.44
N VAL A 30 -3.18 -1.60 27.00
CA VAL A 30 -2.87 -1.50 25.56
C VAL A 30 -3.31 -2.74 24.80
N SER A 31 -3.49 -2.61 23.48
CA SER A 31 -3.87 -3.72 22.61
C SER A 31 -2.68 -4.38 21.89
N GLY A 32 -1.50 -3.79 21.97
CA GLY A 32 -0.33 -4.29 21.25
C GLY A 32 0.98 -3.65 21.68
N ILE A 33 2.09 -4.25 21.25
CA ILE A 33 3.46 -3.77 21.48
C ILE A 33 4.13 -3.40 20.16
N PHE A 34 4.70 -2.20 20.10
CA PHE A 34 5.66 -1.81 19.08
C PHE A 34 7.09 -2.18 19.52
N TRP A 35 7.70 -3.12 18.80
CA TRP A 35 9.08 -3.53 18.98
C TRP A 35 9.95 -2.87 17.91
N ASP A 36 10.73 -1.87 18.33
CA ASP A 36 11.72 -1.21 17.49
C ASP A 36 13.04 -2.00 17.46
N ASP A 37 13.94 -1.68 16.54
CA ASP A 37 15.27 -2.30 16.45
C ASP A 37 15.21 -3.84 16.42
N ALA A 38 14.21 -4.41 15.74
CA ALA A 38 14.00 -5.86 15.69
C ALA A 38 14.92 -6.57 14.68
N GLY A 39 15.74 -5.82 13.94
CA GLY A 39 16.66 -6.33 12.93
C GLY A 39 17.95 -6.95 13.50
N PHE A 40 18.64 -7.75 12.69
CA PHE A 40 19.88 -8.42 13.09
C PHE A 40 21.05 -7.45 13.21
N ASP A 41 20.97 -6.29 12.53
CA ASP A 41 21.88 -5.17 12.67
C ASP A 41 21.92 -4.59 14.09
N PHE A 42 20.87 -4.82 14.89
CA PHE A 42 20.81 -4.48 16.32
C PHE A 42 21.17 -5.64 17.25
N GLN A 43 21.88 -6.64 16.73
CA GLN A 43 22.30 -7.87 17.43
C GLN A 43 21.12 -8.70 17.97
N VAL A 44 19.93 -8.51 17.41
CA VAL A 44 18.77 -9.35 17.72
C VAL A 44 18.97 -10.72 17.08
N THR A 45 18.64 -11.78 17.82
CA THR A 45 18.61 -13.15 17.28
C THR A 45 17.18 -13.57 16.96
N ARG A 46 17.01 -14.57 16.09
CA ARG A 46 15.70 -15.17 15.83
C ARG A 46 15.04 -15.71 17.12
N ASP A 47 15.83 -16.31 18.01
CA ASP A 47 15.32 -16.78 19.30
C ASP A 47 14.77 -15.62 20.14
N ARG A 48 15.46 -14.47 20.17
CA ARG A 48 14.98 -13.28 20.87
C ARG A 48 13.69 -12.73 20.27
N GLN A 49 13.60 -12.62 18.95
CA GLN A 49 12.37 -12.23 18.25
C GLN A 49 11.22 -13.15 18.67
N ASN A 50 11.43 -14.47 18.56
CA ASN A 50 10.40 -15.45 18.86
C ASN A 50 9.99 -15.47 20.33
N ILE A 51 10.93 -15.33 21.26
CA ILE A 51 10.64 -15.27 22.70
C ILE A 51 9.76 -14.06 23.02
N LEU A 52 10.11 -12.88 22.53
CA LEU A 52 9.40 -11.64 22.87
C LEU A 52 8.05 -11.51 22.14
N VAL A 53 7.97 -11.99 20.89
CA VAL A 53 6.71 -12.07 20.15
C VAL A 53 5.76 -13.06 20.82
N ASN A 54 6.19 -14.30 21.09
CA ASN A 54 5.37 -15.28 21.79
C ASN A 54 4.94 -14.79 23.19
N TYR A 55 5.82 -14.09 23.92
CA TYR A 55 5.44 -13.54 25.21
C TYR A 55 4.34 -12.48 25.07
N SER A 56 4.46 -11.57 24.10
CA SER A 56 3.44 -10.57 23.81
C SER A 56 2.10 -11.23 23.47
N HIS A 57 2.11 -12.24 22.59
CA HIS A 57 0.91 -13.01 22.24
C HIS A 57 0.32 -13.78 23.42
N SER A 58 1.15 -14.32 24.33
CA SER A 58 0.67 -15.01 25.54
C SER A 58 -0.10 -14.08 26.49
N LYS A 59 0.07 -12.76 26.33
CA LYS A 59 -0.67 -11.72 27.04
C LYS A 59 -1.87 -11.18 26.25
N GLY A 60 -2.19 -11.77 25.10
CA GLY A 60 -3.27 -11.34 24.23
C GLY A 60 -3.00 -10.05 23.45
N LEU A 61 -1.73 -9.61 23.38
CA LEU A 61 -1.34 -8.40 22.66
C LEU A 61 -0.96 -8.72 21.22
N SER A 62 -1.27 -7.83 20.27
CA SER A 62 -0.64 -7.86 18.94
C SER A 62 0.79 -7.30 18.99
N VAL A 63 1.58 -7.56 17.95
CA VAL A 63 2.92 -6.97 17.80
C VAL A 63 3.05 -6.18 16.50
N MET A 64 3.87 -5.13 16.54
CA MET A 64 4.38 -4.45 15.35
C MET A 64 5.90 -4.47 15.42
N LEU A 65 6.56 -5.10 14.44
CA LEU A 65 8.03 -5.14 14.37
C LEU A 65 8.56 -4.10 13.39
N ASN A 66 9.59 -3.36 13.79
CA ASN A 66 10.36 -2.47 12.92
C ASN A 66 11.80 -2.99 12.77
N ALA A 67 12.31 -3.02 11.55
CA ALA A 67 13.68 -3.42 11.25
C ALA A 67 14.18 -2.67 10.02
N TRP A 68 15.48 -2.37 9.99
CA TRP A 68 16.10 -1.71 8.84
C TRP A 68 16.04 -2.59 7.58
N ASN A 69 16.34 -3.88 7.75
CA ASN A 69 16.23 -4.89 6.69
C ASN A 69 14.95 -5.72 6.88
N SER A 70 14.06 -5.65 5.88
CA SER A 70 12.80 -6.41 5.89
C SER A 70 12.99 -7.91 6.09
N ASN A 71 14.11 -8.45 5.58
CA ASN A 71 14.41 -9.88 5.67
C ASN A 71 14.58 -10.36 7.10
N ASP A 72 15.05 -9.49 8.00
CA ASP A 72 15.34 -9.88 9.37
C ASP A 72 14.06 -10.18 10.16
N VAL A 73 12.90 -9.70 9.68
CA VAL A 73 11.59 -9.90 10.31
C VAL A 73 10.57 -10.62 9.42
N LEU A 74 10.75 -10.63 8.08
CA LEU A 74 9.83 -11.28 7.14
C LEU A 74 10.34 -12.58 6.52
N VAL A 75 11.59 -12.98 6.77
CA VAL A 75 12.08 -14.30 6.39
C VAL A 75 12.79 -14.97 7.57
N GLY A 76 13.14 -16.26 7.44
CA GLY A 76 13.94 -16.98 8.42
C GLY A 76 13.34 -18.33 8.83
N SER A 77 14.17 -19.14 9.49
CA SER A 77 13.79 -20.44 10.05
C SER A 77 14.34 -20.56 11.49
N PRO A 78 13.48 -20.82 12.49
CA PRO A 78 12.02 -20.83 12.39
C PRO A 78 11.45 -19.45 12.01
N PRO A 79 10.28 -19.40 11.35
CA PRO A 79 9.63 -18.13 11.08
C PRO A 79 9.25 -17.43 12.40
N ILE A 80 9.13 -16.10 12.37
CA ILE A 80 8.52 -15.36 13.48
C ILE A 80 7.06 -15.83 13.60
N PRO A 81 6.55 -16.10 14.82
CA PRO A 81 5.21 -16.63 15.02
C PRO A 81 4.13 -15.55 14.88
N TYR A 82 4.08 -14.88 13.72
CA TYR A 82 3.07 -13.87 13.44
C TYR A 82 1.65 -14.42 13.47
N THR A 83 0.72 -13.54 13.84
CA THR A 83 -0.72 -13.71 13.75
C THR A 83 -1.31 -12.69 12.79
N SER A 84 -2.56 -12.90 12.38
CA SER A 84 -3.31 -11.96 11.54
C SER A 84 -3.54 -10.56 12.15
N ASN A 85 -3.23 -10.38 13.44
CA ASN A 85 -3.34 -9.10 14.14
C ASN A 85 -2.03 -8.32 14.20
N ASP A 86 -0.93 -8.93 13.75
CA ASP A 86 0.39 -8.33 13.83
C ASP A 86 0.72 -7.50 12.60
N TYR A 87 1.72 -6.63 12.75
CA TYR A 87 2.19 -5.73 11.72
C TYR A 87 3.70 -5.82 11.54
N CYS A 88 4.16 -5.59 10.31
CA CYS A 88 5.52 -5.18 10.03
C CYS A 88 5.50 -3.70 9.63
N LEU A 89 6.33 -2.89 10.27
CA LEU A 89 6.50 -1.49 9.91
C LEU A 89 7.50 -1.35 8.76
N ILE A 90 7.21 -0.43 7.84
CA ILE A 90 8.08 -0.02 6.76
C ILE A 90 8.47 1.45 7.00
N GLU A 91 9.76 1.69 7.29
CA GLU A 91 10.28 3.03 7.50
C GLU A 91 11.61 3.25 6.73
N SER A 92 11.78 4.34 6.00
CA SER A 92 10.75 5.29 5.56
C SER A 92 9.98 4.77 4.34
N TRP A 93 8.71 5.17 4.19
CA TRP A 93 7.90 4.87 3.02
C TRP A 93 8.00 5.99 1.98
N MET A 94 8.74 5.77 0.88
CA MET A 94 8.95 6.70 -0.25
C MET A 94 9.63 8.04 0.03
N ILE A 95 9.41 8.66 1.19
CA ILE A 95 9.98 9.96 1.59
C ILE A 95 10.52 9.87 3.00
N SER A 96 11.72 10.38 3.21
CA SER A 96 12.28 10.67 4.52
C SER A 96 12.72 12.14 4.61
N GLN A 97 12.92 12.66 5.81
CA GLN A 97 13.40 14.02 5.98
C GLN A 97 14.85 14.05 6.50
N ARG A 98 15.75 14.62 5.69
CA ARG A 98 17.12 14.91 6.12
C ARG A 98 17.16 16.26 6.81
N VAL A 99 18.05 16.38 7.81
CA VAL A 99 18.30 17.64 8.50
C VAL A 99 19.75 18.03 8.30
N THR A 100 19.96 19.24 7.79
CA THR A 100 21.29 19.85 7.63
C THR A 100 21.26 21.22 8.30
N GLY A 101 21.73 21.28 9.55
CA GLY A 101 21.54 22.46 10.40
C GLY A 101 20.07 22.68 10.74
N GLU A 102 19.52 23.84 10.38
CA GLU A 102 18.10 24.18 10.57
C GLU A 102 17.23 23.83 9.35
N ILE A 103 17.82 23.30 8.28
CA ILE A 103 17.13 22.99 7.03
C ILE A 103 16.59 21.56 7.09
N TYR A 104 15.28 21.43 6.83
CA TYR A 104 14.57 20.18 6.68
C TYR A 104 14.29 19.93 5.19
N GLU A 105 14.88 18.88 4.64
CA GLU A 105 14.78 18.54 3.22
C GLU A 105 14.10 17.19 3.01
N ASP A 106 13.09 17.16 2.14
CA ASP A 106 12.40 15.94 1.75
C ASP A 106 13.28 15.14 0.78
N ILE A 107 13.67 13.95 1.20
CA ILE A 107 14.45 12.99 0.42
C ILE A 107 13.49 11.94 -0.12
N TYR A 108 13.29 11.99 -1.44
CA TYR A 108 12.46 11.04 -2.14
C TYR A 108 13.30 9.83 -2.56
N GLU A 109 12.80 8.64 -2.25
CA GLU A 109 13.32 7.40 -2.81
C GLU A 109 13.07 7.36 -4.33
N ASP A 110 13.99 6.73 -5.06
CA ASP A 110 13.79 6.43 -6.47
C ASP A 110 12.56 5.53 -6.64
N LEU A 111 11.63 5.88 -7.55
CA LEU A 111 10.37 5.15 -7.66
C LEU A 111 10.53 3.65 -8.00
N ASN A 112 11.58 3.26 -8.74
CA ASN A 112 11.81 1.86 -9.07
C ASN A 112 12.42 1.11 -7.88
N GLN A 113 13.31 1.76 -7.12
CA GLN A 113 13.85 1.20 -5.88
C GLN A 113 12.75 1.01 -4.84
N TRP A 114 11.90 2.02 -4.65
CA TRP A 114 10.73 1.91 -3.79
C TRP A 114 9.82 0.76 -4.23
N HIS A 115 9.49 0.67 -5.52
CA HIS A 115 8.61 -0.39 -6.01
C HIS A 115 9.19 -1.78 -5.77
N ALA A 116 10.48 -1.99 -6.05
CA ALA A 116 11.15 -3.27 -5.79
C ALA A 116 11.08 -3.64 -4.30
N ARG A 117 11.38 -2.69 -3.41
CA ARG A 117 11.35 -2.87 -1.96
C ARG A 117 9.92 -3.12 -1.45
N ALA A 118 8.95 -2.35 -1.91
CA ALA A 118 7.55 -2.50 -1.50
C ALA A 118 6.94 -3.84 -1.96
N ASN A 119 7.28 -4.33 -3.15
CA ASN A 119 6.90 -5.67 -3.61
C ASN A 119 7.46 -6.78 -2.71
N GLU A 120 8.69 -6.62 -2.22
CA GLU A 120 9.29 -7.57 -1.29
C GLU A 120 8.49 -7.67 0.01
N TYR A 121 8.16 -6.52 0.63
CA TYR A 121 7.30 -6.47 1.81
C TYR A 121 5.92 -7.08 1.54
N PHE A 122 5.28 -6.70 0.44
CA PHE A 122 3.93 -7.13 0.08
C PHE A 122 3.80 -8.64 -0.15
N ASN A 123 4.73 -9.23 -0.89
CA ASN A 123 4.68 -10.66 -1.20
C ASN A 123 4.98 -11.52 0.04
N LYS A 124 5.93 -11.08 0.87
CA LYS A 124 6.28 -11.79 2.12
C LYS A 124 5.20 -11.65 3.18
N SER A 125 4.60 -10.46 3.32
CA SER A 125 3.54 -10.23 4.30
C SER A 125 2.31 -11.11 4.01
N LYS A 126 1.92 -11.25 2.74
CA LYS A 126 0.88 -12.20 2.30
C LYS A 126 1.19 -13.64 2.68
N THR A 127 2.44 -14.08 2.48
CA THR A 127 2.86 -15.45 2.78
C THR A 127 2.82 -15.76 4.28
N LEU A 128 3.17 -14.77 5.10
CA LEU A 128 3.19 -14.89 6.56
C LEU A 128 1.85 -14.55 7.24
N GLY A 129 0.90 -13.96 6.51
CA GLY A 129 -0.37 -13.48 7.08
C GLY A 129 -0.22 -12.28 8.02
N VAL A 130 0.88 -11.53 7.91
CA VAL A 130 1.14 -10.32 8.71
C VAL A 130 0.68 -9.07 7.95
N LYS A 131 0.16 -8.07 8.66
CA LYS A 131 -0.25 -6.79 8.07
C LYS A 131 0.95 -5.88 7.85
N LEU A 132 0.80 -4.90 6.96
CA LEU A 132 1.81 -3.88 6.74
C LEU A 132 1.38 -2.55 7.35
N ALA A 133 2.29 -1.92 8.09
CA ALA A 133 2.21 -0.53 8.47
C ALA A 133 3.31 0.24 7.74
N ALA A 134 3.07 1.50 7.39
CA ALA A 134 4.08 2.34 6.74
C ALA A 134 4.07 3.73 7.36
N ILE A 135 5.27 4.31 7.49
CA ILE A 135 5.43 5.69 7.94
C ILE A 135 6.45 6.42 7.06
N SER A 136 6.17 7.69 6.77
CA SER A 136 7.10 8.59 6.10
C SER A 136 7.30 9.86 6.91
N SER A 137 8.46 10.47 6.75
CA SER A 137 8.74 11.81 7.27
C SER A 137 8.96 12.79 6.12
N GLY A 138 8.32 13.96 6.16
CA GLY A 138 8.48 14.98 5.13
C GLY A 138 7.87 16.33 5.51
N SER A 139 7.86 17.26 4.56
CA SER A 139 7.32 18.60 4.73
C SER A 139 5.81 18.57 4.98
N ASN A 140 5.31 19.50 5.79
CA ASN A 140 3.90 19.59 6.15
C ASN A 140 3.04 20.20 5.01
N THR A 141 3.15 19.66 3.79
CA THR A 141 2.43 20.12 2.59
C THR A 141 1.62 18.96 1.98
N SER A 142 0.56 19.28 1.23
CA SER A 142 -0.33 18.25 0.66
C SER A 142 0.31 17.42 -0.45
N ASN A 143 1.25 17.96 -1.24
CA ASN A 143 1.79 17.25 -2.41
C ASN A 143 2.60 16.00 -2.03
N PRO A 144 3.60 16.07 -1.12
CA PRO A 144 4.33 14.88 -0.67
C PRO A 144 3.41 13.87 -0.01
N PHE A 145 2.48 14.33 0.83
CA PHE A 145 1.48 13.49 1.47
C PHE A 145 0.62 12.73 0.46
N GLN A 146 0.12 13.39 -0.59
CA GLN A 146 -0.68 12.72 -1.62
C GLN A 146 0.11 11.65 -2.37
N TYR A 147 1.35 11.97 -2.77
CA TYR A 147 2.22 11.03 -3.47
C TYR A 147 2.42 9.72 -2.70
N ILE A 148 2.78 9.83 -1.42
CA ILE A 148 3.04 8.65 -0.57
C ILE A 148 1.76 7.94 -0.11
N TRP A 149 0.67 8.68 0.09
CA TRP A 149 -0.61 8.12 0.49
C TRP A 149 -1.15 7.22 -0.62
N TRP A 150 -1.07 7.66 -1.89
CA TRP A 150 -1.42 6.82 -3.02
C TRP A 150 -0.48 5.63 -3.21
N GLY A 151 0.81 5.78 -2.89
CA GLY A 151 1.73 4.65 -2.81
C GLY A 151 1.27 3.61 -1.79
N ALA A 152 0.94 4.04 -0.57
CA ALA A 152 0.44 3.17 0.49
C ALA A 152 -0.87 2.49 0.09
N THR A 153 -1.80 3.25 -0.49
CA THR A 153 -3.08 2.75 -1.00
C THR A 153 -2.88 1.73 -2.11
N MET A 154 -1.97 1.97 -3.07
CA MET A 154 -1.66 1.03 -4.16
C MET A 154 -1.22 -0.34 -3.65
N TYR A 155 -0.45 -0.39 -2.57
CA TYR A 155 0.00 -1.62 -1.93
C TYR A 155 -0.99 -2.22 -0.92
N GLY A 156 -2.09 -1.53 -0.63
CA GLY A 156 -3.05 -1.97 0.38
C GLY A 156 -2.46 -1.98 1.79
N ILE A 157 -1.57 -1.03 2.10
CA ILE A 157 -0.99 -0.86 3.43
C ILE A 157 -2.12 -0.66 4.46
N ASN A 158 -2.10 -1.41 5.56
CA ASN A 158 -3.20 -1.47 6.52
C ASN A 158 -3.24 -0.25 7.44
N VAL A 159 -2.07 0.30 7.78
CA VAL A 159 -1.92 1.48 8.64
C VAL A 159 -0.88 2.39 8.02
N PHE A 160 -1.22 3.67 7.83
CA PHE A 160 -0.31 4.64 7.24
C PHE A 160 -0.19 5.87 8.14
N GLY A 161 1.06 6.29 8.38
CA GLY A 161 1.39 7.51 9.09
C GLY A 161 2.22 8.46 8.23
N TYR A 162 1.99 9.75 8.38
CA TYR A 162 2.86 10.79 7.82
C TYR A 162 3.11 11.85 8.86
N THR A 163 4.37 12.24 8.98
CA THR A 163 4.78 13.25 9.95
C THR A 163 5.96 14.05 9.42
N ASN A 164 6.41 15.05 10.17
CA ASN A 164 7.74 15.61 10.03
C ASN A 164 8.68 15.00 11.08
N ARG A 165 9.99 15.22 10.93
CA ARG A 165 11.01 14.67 11.84
C ARG A 165 10.92 15.18 13.28
N GLN A 166 10.23 16.31 13.51
CA GLN A 166 10.16 16.96 14.82
C GLN A 166 8.99 16.47 15.69
N TYR A 167 7.92 15.90 15.10
CA TYR A 167 6.65 15.59 15.76
C TYR A 167 6.77 14.77 17.06
N SER A 168 7.78 13.91 17.20
CA SER A 168 8.03 13.17 18.45
C SER A 168 9.49 13.24 18.91
N ALA A 169 10.20 14.27 18.47
CA ALA A 169 11.59 14.50 18.83
C ALA A 169 11.74 15.82 19.60
N SER A 170 11.91 16.94 18.89
CA SER A 170 12.16 18.25 19.47
C SER A 170 11.83 19.35 18.46
N GLY A 171 11.76 20.60 18.93
CA GLY A 171 11.53 21.78 18.09
C GLY A 171 10.07 22.25 18.12
N THR A 172 9.77 23.23 17.27
CA THR A 172 8.48 23.92 17.26
C THR A 172 7.33 23.08 16.72
N GLU A 173 7.63 22.01 15.98
CA GLU A 173 6.63 21.08 15.43
C GLU A 173 6.42 19.83 16.31
N ALA A 174 7.06 19.76 17.48
CA ALA A 174 6.89 18.63 18.41
C ALA A 174 5.44 18.52 18.90
N ASN A 175 4.87 17.32 18.79
CA ASN A 175 3.52 16.93 19.15
C ASN A 175 2.40 17.72 18.44
N ILE A 176 2.70 18.37 17.30
CA ILE A 176 1.68 19.11 16.52
C ILE A 176 1.06 18.19 15.48
N LEU A 177 -0.18 17.77 15.73
CA LEU A 177 -0.99 17.01 14.77
C LEU A 177 -1.51 17.94 13.67
N ARG A 178 -1.26 17.59 12.41
CA ARG A 178 -1.73 18.35 11.24
C ARG A 178 -2.69 17.52 10.42
N LYS A 179 -3.81 18.14 10.04
CA LYS A 179 -4.72 17.58 9.04
C LYS A 179 -4.18 17.94 7.66
N LEU A 180 -3.57 16.97 6.99
CA LEU A 180 -3.21 17.08 5.58
C LEU A 180 -4.45 16.67 4.78
N VAL A 181 -5.01 17.61 4.03
CA VAL A 181 -6.25 17.41 3.28
C VAL A 181 -6.00 16.70 1.95
N ASP A 182 -6.90 15.74 1.69
CA ASP A 182 -7.16 14.96 0.48
C ASP A 182 -6.04 14.07 -0.08
N PRO A 183 -6.42 12.85 -0.56
CA PRO A 183 -7.76 12.47 -1.02
C PRO A 183 -8.67 11.84 0.04
N GLN A 184 -9.96 12.15 -0.02
CA GLN A 184 -11.01 11.46 0.74
C GLN A 184 -11.00 9.94 0.47
N PRO A 185 -10.91 9.08 1.50
CA PRO A 185 -10.59 7.65 1.40
C PRO A 185 -11.75 6.73 0.93
N ASN A 186 -12.63 7.18 0.04
CA ASN A 186 -13.79 6.37 -0.42
C ASN A 186 -13.84 6.21 -1.95
N SER A 187 -12.99 6.97 -2.66
CA SER A 187 -13.08 7.14 -4.11
C SER A 187 -12.50 5.97 -4.89
N PHE A 188 -11.52 5.26 -4.33
CA PHE A 188 -10.81 4.21 -5.06
C PHE A 188 -11.41 2.81 -4.92
N GLY A 189 -12.53 2.64 -4.21
CA GLY A 189 -13.24 1.37 -4.15
C GLY A 189 -13.00 0.55 -2.87
N ARG A 190 -13.33 -0.74 -2.92
CA ARG A 190 -13.25 -1.70 -1.80
C ARG A 190 -12.32 -2.88 -2.06
N SER A 191 -11.95 -3.13 -3.32
CA SER A 191 -11.14 -4.29 -3.69
C SER A 191 -10.18 -3.97 -4.84
N PHE A 192 -9.03 -4.64 -4.85
CA PHE A 192 -8.12 -4.65 -6.00
C PHE A 192 -8.56 -5.73 -6.98
N LEU A 193 -8.58 -5.40 -8.27
CA LEU A 193 -8.83 -6.37 -9.35
C LEU A 193 -7.53 -7.04 -9.79
N ASP A 194 -6.40 -6.37 -9.59
CA ASP A 194 -5.07 -6.91 -9.88
C ASP A 194 -4.41 -7.49 -8.62
N ASP A 195 -3.88 -8.70 -8.76
CA ASP A 195 -3.04 -9.36 -7.75
C ASP A 195 -1.66 -8.70 -7.61
N GLN A 196 -1.22 -8.01 -8.66
CA GLN A 196 0.10 -7.41 -8.81
C GLN A 196 -0.01 -5.94 -9.24
N ILE A 197 1.07 -5.19 -9.03
CA ILE A 197 1.17 -3.79 -9.46
C ILE A 197 1.87 -3.75 -10.82
N ILE A 198 1.30 -3.01 -11.75
CA ILE A 198 1.73 -3.00 -13.16
C ILE A 198 2.59 -1.76 -13.41
N GLN A 199 3.80 -1.96 -13.92
CA GLN A 199 4.61 -0.88 -14.46
C GLN A 199 4.10 -0.51 -15.86
N VAL A 200 3.67 0.74 -16.06
CA VAL A 200 3.17 1.22 -17.36
C VAL A 200 4.22 2.05 -18.12
N SER A 201 5.18 2.63 -17.40
CA SER A 201 6.36 3.27 -17.96
C SER A 201 7.52 3.22 -16.94
N PRO A 202 8.77 3.57 -17.30
CA PRO A 202 9.93 3.44 -16.42
C PRO A 202 9.81 4.12 -15.05
N LYS A 203 8.88 5.07 -14.91
CA LYS A 203 8.63 5.85 -13.69
C LYS A 203 7.14 6.03 -13.42
N GLN A 204 6.33 5.03 -13.75
CA GLN A 204 4.89 5.06 -13.51
C GLN A 204 4.36 3.65 -13.26
N TYR A 205 3.65 3.51 -12.14
CA TYR A 205 3.02 2.27 -11.70
C TYR A 205 1.52 2.48 -11.56
N LYS A 206 0.76 1.41 -11.78
CA LYS A 206 -0.68 1.40 -11.58
C LYS A 206 -1.18 0.15 -10.87
N ARG A 207 -2.36 0.27 -10.27
CA ARG A 207 -3.13 -0.89 -9.79
C ARG A 207 -4.62 -0.63 -9.93
N GLN A 208 -5.34 -1.60 -10.50
CA GLN A 208 -6.78 -1.51 -10.72
C GLN A 208 -7.58 -1.91 -9.47
N THR A 209 -8.70 -1.23 -9.29
CA THR A 209 -9.68 -1.43 -8.23
C THR A 209 -11.07 -1.58 -8.84
N ASP A 210 -12.06 -1.93 -8.03
CA ASP A 210 -13.47 -2.01 -8.42
C ASP A 210 -14.12 -0.66 -8.80
N LYS A 211 -13.38 0.45 -8.74
CA LYS A 211 -13.88 1.78 -9.12
C LYS A 211 -13.00 2.53 -10.10
N GLY A 212 -11.82 2.01 -10.44
CA GLY A 212 -10.85 2.73 -11.26
C GLY A 212 -9.42 2.25 -11.08
N THR A 213 -8.48 3.14 -11.34
CA THR A 213 -7.06 2.82 -11.32
C THR A 213 -6.29 3.83 -10.48
N ILE A 214 -5.48 3.32 -9.56
CA ILE A 214 -4.52 4.11 -8.79
C ILE A 214 -3.24 4.24 -9.62
N TYR A 215 -2.66 5.43 -9.66
CA TYR A 215 -1.38 5.73 -10.29
C TYR A 215 -0.41 6.36 -9.30
N VAL A 216 0.87 5.98 -9.43
CA VAL A 216 2.00 6.63 -8.75
C VAL A 216 3.11 6.82 -9.78
N GLU A 217 3.59 8.05 -9.93
CA GLU A 217 4.53 8.40 -10.99
C GLU A 217 5.59 9.43 -10.58
N GLU A 218 6.73 9.37 -11.26
CA GLU A 218 7.88 10.27 -11.16
C GLU A 218 8.24 10.84 -12.56
N SER A 219 7.22 11.14 -13.37
CA SER A 219 7.37 11.75 -14.69
C SER A 219 6.94 13.22 -14.66
N GLY A 220 7.91 14.14 -14.70
CA GLY A 220 7.69 15.59 -14.60
C GLY A 220 7.60 16.06 -13.15
N GLU A 221 6.60 15.59 -12.41
CA GLU A 221 6.52 15.80 -10.95
C GLU A 221 6.17 14.47 -10.27
N ARG A 222 6.38 14.40 -8.96
CA ARG A 222 6.00 13.23 -8.15
C ARG A 222 4.52 13.33 -7.78
N LYS A 223 3.73 12.39 -8.27
CA LYS A 223 2.26 12.44 -8.15
C LYS A 223 1.71 11.07 -7.83
N GLY A 224 0.74 11.07 -6.95
CA GLY A 224 -0.17 9.95 -6.75
C GLY A 224 -1.57 10.44 -7.08
N TYR A 225 -2.35 9.65 -7.81
CA TYR A 225 -3.73 10.00 -8.13
C TYR A 225 -4.56 8.76 -8.43
N PHE A 226 -5.88 8.97 -8.45
CA PHE A 226 -6.83 7.95 -8.85
C PHE A 226 -7.62 8.44 -10.06
N LYS A 227 -7.69 7.58 -11.08
CA LYS A 227 -8.53 7.77 -12.24
C LYS A 227 -9.73 6.85 -12.07
N THR A 228 -10.90 7.42 -11.80
CA THR A 228 -12.15 6.66 -11.83
C THR A 228 -12.25 5.97 -13.18
N GLU A 229 -12.66 4.70 -13.17
CA GLU A 229 -13.20 4.13 -14.39
C GLU A 229 -14.42 4.96 -14.74
N THR A 230 -14.33 5.68 -15.84
CA THR A 230 -15.52 6.13 -16.52
C THR A 230 -16.20 4.83 -16.94
N ILE A 231 -17.16 4.36 -16.16
CA ILE A 231 -18.24 3.58 -16.74
C ILE A 231 -18.81 4.57 -17.75
N THR A 232 -18.38 4.46 -19.02
CA THR A 232 -19.20 4.96 -20.11
C THR A 232 -20.48 4.18 -19.92
N SER A 233 -21.45 4.81 -19.25
CA SER A 233 -22.80 4.26 -19.17
C SER A 233 -23.24 4.19 -20.61
N TYR A 234 -23.11 3.02 -21.22
CA TYR A 234 -23.70 2.77 -22.51
C TYR A 234 -25.18 2.95 -22.28
N THR A 235 -25.70 3.98 -22.91
CA THR A 235 -27.10 4.30 -22.89
C THR A 235 -27.84 3.25 -23.72
N GLU A 236 -29.14 3.14 -23.52
CA GLU A 236 -30.02 2.43 -24.45
C GLU A 236 -29.75 2.88 -25.91
N ASN A 237 -29.33 4.13 -26.12
CA ASN A 237 -28.98 4.66 -27.43
C ASN A 237 -27.73 4.00 -28.04
N ASP A 238 -26.73 3.62 -27.24
CA ASP A 238 -25.53 2.92 -27.72
C ASP A 238 -25.86 1.48 -28.15
N PHE A 239 -26.74 0.80 -27.39
CA PHE A 239 -27.29 -0.49 -27.78
C PHE A 239 -28.16 -0.38 -29.04
N ILE A 240 -28.97 0.68 -29.17
CA ILE A 240 -29.76 0.96 -30.39
C ILE A 240 -28.86 1.20 -31.60
N ILE A 241 -27.74 1.93 -31.45
CA ILE A 241 -26.78 2.16 -32.53
C ILE A 241 -26.12 0.85 -32.95
N TRP A 242 -25.61 0.07 -32.00
CA TRP A 242 -25.06 -1.27 -32.30
C TRP A 242 -26.12 -2.13 -33.00
N LYS A 243 -27.33 -2.22 -32.45
CA LYS A 243 -28.44 -2.95 -33.09
C LYS A 243 -28.77 -2.43 -34.50
N CYS A 244 -28.70 -1.12 -34.75
CA CYS A 244 -28.85 -0.59 -36.11
C CYS A 244 -27.75 -1.08 -37.04
N GLU A 245 -26.49 -0.97 -36.61
CA GLU A 245 -25.31 -1.30 -37.41
C GLU A 245 -25.18 -2.79 -37.73
N TYR A 246 -25.74 -3.66 -36.88
CA TYR A 246 -25.41 -5.09 -36.81
C TYR A 246 -26.64 -6.01 -36.98
N LEU A 247 -27.84 -5.59 -36.60
CA LEU A 247 -29.05 -6.44 -36.59
C LEU A 247 -30.07 -6.12 -37.70
N ASN A 248 -29.83 -5.10 -38.53
CA ASN A 248 -30.85 -4.57 -39.46
C ASN A 248 -30.49 -4.69 -40.96
N ASN A 249 -29.97 -5.84 -41.39
CA ASN A 249 -29.64 -6.12 -42.81
C ASN A 249 -28.73 -5.05 -43.49
N GLY A 250 -27.97 -4.26 -42.71
CA GLY A 250 -27.03 -3.26 -43.22
C GLY A 250 -27.61 -1.90 -43.62
N HIS A 251 -28.80 -1.49 -43.16
CA HIS A 251 -29.30 -0.14 -43.44
C HIS A 251 -29.46 0.71 -42.17
N CYS A 252 -28.42 1.48 -41.86
CA CYS A 252 -28.50 2.68 -41.04
C CYS A 252 -28.54 3.88 -42.00
N PRO A 253 -29.52 4.80 -41.88
CA PRO A 253 -29.67 5.89 -42.85
C PRO A 253 -28.48 6.87 -42.90
N SER A 254 -27.57 6.81 -41.92
CA SER A 254 -26.20 7.31 -42.06
C SER A 254 -25.35 6.97 -40.84
N PRO A 255 -24.12 6.42 -40.99
CA PRO A 255 -23.51 5.84 -42.20
C PRO A 255 -23.95 4.38 -42.45
N ASP A 256 -23.84 3.91 -43.70
CA ASP A 256 -24.06 2.49 -44.05
C ASP A 256 -22.97 1.59 -43.41
N SER A 257 -23.35 0.43 -42.86
CA SER A 257 -22.45 -0.55 -42.24
C SER A 257 -22.61 -1.93 -42.90
N THR A 258 -21.49 -2.57 -43.23
CA THR A 258 -21.42 -3.92 -43.83
C THR A 258 -20.96 -5.00 -42.84
N LYS A 259 -20.96 -4.70 -41.55
CA LYS A 259 -20.40 -5.57 -40.51
C LYS A 259 -21.39 -6.69 -40.10
N GLN A 260 -20.84 -7.86 -39.77
CA GLN A 260 -21.61 -8.98 -39.22
C GLN A 260 -21.59 -8.96 -37.69
N SER A 261 -22.65 -9.49 -37.09
CA SER A 261 -23.06 -9.20 -35.72
C SER A 261 -23.09 -10.40 -34.77
N ASP A 262 -22.94 -11.60 -35.31
CA ASP A 262 -22.84 -12.85 -34.57
C ASP A 262 -21.37 -13.07 -34.19
N PHE A 263 -20.92 -12.40 -33.13
CA PHE A 263 -19.52 -12.41 -32.69
C PHE A 263 -19.18 -13.70 -31.96
N ASN A 264 -20.15 -14.31 -31.29
CA ASN A 264 -19.96 -15.58 -30.58
C ASN A 264 -20.18 -16.82 -31.50
N HIS A 265 -20.67 -16.61 -32.72
CA HIS A 265 -20.93 -17.62 -33.76
C HIS A 265 -21.94 -18.70 -33.35
N ASP A 266 -22.90 -18.38 -32.48
CA ASP A 266 -23.93 -19.32 -32.02
C ASP A 266 -25.19 -19.33 -32.91
N GLY A 267 -25.23 -18.47 -33.93
CA GLY A 267 -26.35 -18.34 -34.86
C GLY A 267 -27.51 -17.49 -34.35
N THR A 268 -27.38 -16.90 -33.16
CA THR A 268 -28.36 -16.00 -32.53
C THR A 268 -27.68 -14.70 -32.15
N VAL A 269 -28.08 -13.60 -32.79
CA VAL A 269 -27.51 -12.29 -32.46
C VAL A 269 -28.25 -11.69 -31.25
N ASP A 270 -27.58 -11.63 -30.10
CA ASP A 270 -28.18 -11.17 -28.84
C ASP A 270 -27.25 -10.26 -27.99
N LEU A 271 -27.55 -10.12 -26.70
CA LEU A 271 -26.78 -9.29 -25.77
C LEU A 271 -25.35 -9.82 -25.59
N ILE A 272 -25.12 -11.12 -25.74
CA ILE A 272 -23.81 -11.75 -25.63
C ILE A 272 -22.92 -11.29 -26.78
N ASP A 273 -23.46 -11.13 -27.99
CA ASP A 273 -22.71 -10.58 -29.12
C ASP A 273 -22.33 -9.12 -28.93
N PHE A 274 -23.23 -8.32 -28.35
CA PHE A 274 -22.94 -6.94 -27.99
C PHE A 274 -21.79 -6.87 -26.98
N GLU A 275 -21.81 -7.72 -25.94
CA GLU A 275 -20.73 -7.78 -24.96
C GLU A 275 -19.42 -8.33 -25.55
N THR A 276 -19.49 -9.28 -26.49
CA THR A 276 -18.34 -9.87 -27.18
C THR A 276 -17.69 -8.88 -28.16
N TRP A 277 -18.50 -8.14 -28.92
CA TRP A 277 -18.05 -7.01 -29.75
C TRP A 277 -17.37 -5.93 -28.91
N ARG A 278 -17.97 -5.60 -27.75
CA ARG A 278 -17.45 -4.60 -26.82
C ARG A 278 -16.09 -5.01 -26.25
N ALA A 279 -15.90 -6.28 -25.90
CA ALA A 279 -14.63 -6.77 -25.36
C ALA A 279 -13.46 -6.66 -26.36
N ASN A 280 -13.77 -6.63 -27.66
CA ASN A 280 -12.77 -6.69 -28.74
C ASN A 280 -12.65 -5.39 -29.56
N SER A 281 -13.49 -4.37 -29.30
CA SER A 281 -13.45 -3.10 -30.03
C SER A 281 -12.59 -2.05 -29.30
N PRO A 282 -11.56 -1.50 -29.95
CA PRO A 282 -10.79 -0.38 -29.42
C PRO A 282 -11.52 0.92 -29.73
N LEU A 283 -12.48 1.31 -28.88
CA LEU A 283 -13.02 2.66 -28.85
C LEU A 283 -12.51 3.39 -27.61
#